data_AF-A0A0D2GWT1-F1
#
_entry.id   AF-A0A0D2GWT1-F1
#
_cell.length_a   1.000
_cell.length_b   1.000
_cell.length_c   1.000
_cell.angle_alpha   90.00
_cell.angle_beta   90.00
_cell.angle_gamma   90.00
#
_symmetry.space_group_name_H-M   'P 1'
#
loop_
_entity.id
_entity.type
_entity.pdbx_description
1 polymer ?
#
loop_
_entity_poly.entity_id
_entity_poly.type
_entity_poly.pdbx_seq_one_letter_code
_entity_poly.pdbx_strand_id
1 'polypeptide(L)'
;MAPSVTSKRTSKRYSTYSASPSFATTNSHCSTTLASATVGPETGMAEIRQLTQGLDRLENKHLEQQRFVPSQKKTDDLSKLSLGAKVDRALGRRMSNQDAVLRVKRPSAKTSHSFSLIDEKAAIKA
;
A
#
# COMPACT_ATOMS: atom_id res chain seq x y z
N MET A 1 38.36 27.00 5.84
CA MET A 1 38.25 26.22 4.59
C MET A 1 38.31 24.74 4.92
N ALA A 2 37.26 23.97 4.58
CA ALA A 2 37.27 22.51 4.69
C ALA A 2 37.36 21.90 3.28
N PRO A 3 38.15 20.83 3.06
CA PRO A 3 38.35 20.26 1.73
C PRO A 3 37.13 19.41 1.30
N SER A 4 36.59 19.72 0.11
CA SER A 4 35.57 18.93 -0.56
C SER A 4 36.16 17.61 -1.05
N VAL A 5 35.69 16.48 -0.50
CA VAL A 5 35.95 15.14 -1.02
C VAL A 5 35.40 15.00 -2.43
N THR A 6 36.27 15.04 -3.44
CA THR A 6 35.97 14.69 -4.83
C THR A 6 35.50 13.24 -4.93
N SER A 7 34.18 13.04 -4.97
CA SER A 7 33.54 11.73 -5.14
C SER A 7 33.56 11.30 -6.62
N LYS A 8 34.38 10.30 -6.97
CA LYS A 8 34.35 9.62 -8.28
C LYS A 8 33.24 8.57 -8.34
N ARG A 9 32.00 8.96 -8.04
CA ARG A 9 30.87 8.03 -8.13
C ARG A 9 30.39 7.93 -9.57
N THR A 10 30.77 6.86 -10.26
CA THR A 10 30.13 6.42 -11.53
C THR A 10 28.73 5.87 -11.26
N SER A 11 27.84 6.69 -10.69
CA SER A 11 26.43 6.33 -10.56
C SER A 11 25.65 7.09 -11.61
N LYS A 12 25.34 6.42 -12.72
CA LYS A 12 24.24 6.86 -13.58
C LYS A 12 22.94 6.59 -12.81
N ARG A 13 22.48 7.58 -12.07
CA ARG A 13 21.14 7.57 -11.49
C ARG A 13 20.16 7.87 -12.62
N TYR A 14 19.56 6.84 -13.19
CA TYR A 14 18.41 7.01 -14.07
C TYR A 14 17.22 7.42 -13.20
N SER A 15 16.81 8.68 -13.30
CA SER A 15 15.59 9.17 -12.65
C SER A 15 14.38 8.63 -13.39
N THR A 16 13.65 7.69 -12.79
CA THR A 16 12.48 7.01 -13.37
C THR A 16 11.15 7.53 -12.83
N TYR A 17 10.99 8.85 -12.74
CA TYR A 17 9.68 9.46 -12.46
C TYR A 17 9.41 10.61 -13.43
N SER A 18 9.26 10.28 -14.71
CA SER A 18 8.49 11.10 -15.63
C SER A 18 7.17 10.38 -15.92
N ALA A 19 6.06 10.95 -15.47
CA ALA A 19 4.71 10.47 -15.80
C ALA A 19 4.29 10.77 -17.27
N SER A 20 5.21 11.32 -18.06
CA SER A 20 5.07 11.48 -19.51
C SER A 20 5.76 10.31 -20.21
N PRO A 21 5.12 9.64 -21.18
CA PRO A 21 5.83 8.73 -22.07
C PRO A 21 6.93 9.52 -22.77
N SER A 22 8.19 9.16 -22.54
CA SER A 22 9.33 9.78 -23.22
C SER A 22 9.67 8.93 -24.44
N PHE A 23 9.57 9.50 -25.64
CA PHE A 23 10.05 8.88 -26.90
C PHE A 23 11.58 8.95 -27.03
N ALA A 24 12.30 8.90 -25.91
CA ALA A 24 13.74 8.75 -25.96
C ALA A 24 14.04 7.39 -26.60
N THR A 25 14.48 7.42 -27.85
CA THR A 25 15.09 6.28 -28.54
C THR A 25 16.26 5.81 -27.70
N THR A 26 15.98 4.86 -26.80
CA THR A 26 17.03 4.15 -26.10
C THR A 26 17.77 3.37 -27.16
N ASN A 27 18.97 3.84 -27.51
CA ASN A 27 19.97 3.08 -28.24
C ASN A 27 20.54 1.97 -27.31
N SER A 28 19.64 1.29 -26.61
CA SER A 28 19.92 0.20 -25.71
C SER A 28 19.97 -1.04 -26.56
N HIS A 29 21.20 -1.42 -26.89
CA HIS A 29 21.61 -2.78 -27.18
C HIS A 29 21.11 -3.69 -26.04
N CYS A 30 19.82 -4.06 -26.08
CA CYS A 30 19.26 -5.12 -25.27
C CYS A 30 19.72 -6.42 -25.91
N SER A 31 20.60 -7.09 -25.18
CA SER A 31 21.21 -8.35 -25.54
C SER A 31 20.14 -9.40 -25.90
N THR A 32 20.16 -9.81 -27.17
CA THR A 32 20.22 -11.20 -27.61
C THR A 32 19.44 -12.21 -26.77
N THR A 33 18.12 -12.31 -26.98
CA THR A 33 17.41 -13.59 -27.21
C THR A 33 16.01 -13.29 -27.74
N LEU A 34 15.92 -12.95 -29.03
CA LEU A 34 14.80 -13.21 -29.95
C LEU A 34 14.96 -12.24 -31.14
N ALA A 35 15.56 -12.79 -32.20
CA ALA A 35 15.55 -12.29 -33.58
C ALA A 35 16.01 -10.83 -33.83
N SER A 36 17.29 -10.72 -34.21
CA SER A 36 17.84 -9.77 -35.19
C SER A 36 16.82 -8.92 -35.97
N ALA A 37 16.72 -7.63 -35.66
CA ALA A 37 16.27 -6.63 -36.59
C ALA A 37 17.05 -5.32 -36.38
N THR A 38 17.54 -4.77 -37.48
CA THR A 38 18.22 -3.49 -37.59
C THR A 38 17.47 -2.38 -36.83
N VAL A 39 18.05 -1.88 -35.74
CA VAL A 39 17.46 -0.84 -34.89
C VAL A 39 17.68 0.53 -35.54
N GLY A 40 16.81 0.88 -36.49
CA GLY A 40 16.56 2.26 -36.88
C GLY A 40 15.39 2.84 -36.07
N PRO A 41 15.23 4.17 -36.00
CA PRO A 41 14.07 4.81 -35.36
C PRO A 41 12.73 4.31 -35.93
N GLU A 42 12.74 3.84 -37.18
CA GLU A 42 11.60 3.23 -37.88
C GLU A 42 11.17 1.89 -37.27
N THR A 43 12.14 1.07 -36.81
CA THR A 43 11.93 -0.28 -36.27
C THR A 43 11.27 -0.23 -34.89
N GLY A 44 11.71 0.68 -34.01
CA GLY A 44 11.09 0.86 -32.69
C GLY A 44 9.63 1.33 -32.78
N MET A 45 9.29 2.15 -33.78
CA MET A 45 7.91 2.56 -34.04
C MET A 45 7.04 1.44 -34.62
N ALA A 46 7.63 0.46 -35.29
CA ALA A 46 6.92 -0.72 -35.78
C ALA A 46 6.56 -1.69 -34.63
N GLU A 47 7.50 -1.92 -33.72
CA GLU A 47 7.29 -2.76 -32.52
C GLU A 47 6.22 -2.18 -31.60
N ILE A 48 6.25 -0.86 -31.34
CA ILE A 48 5.22 -0.20 -30.54
C ILE A 48 3.84 -0.37 -31.17
N ARG A 49 3.73 -0.20 -32.50
CA ARG A 49 2.46 -0.41 -33.22
C ARG A 49 1.95 -1.85 -33.09
N GLN A 50 2.85 -2.82 -33.20
CA GLN A 50 2.49 -4.24 -33.03
C GLN A 50 2.02 -4.53 -31.60
N LEU A 51 2.68 -3.96 -30.59
CA LEU A 51 2.27 -4.09 -29.18
C LEU A 51 0.93 -3.42 -28.91
N THR A 52 0.70 -2.20 -29.38
CA THR A 52 -0.59 -1.50 -29.26
C THR A 52 -1.70 -2.32 -29.91
N GLN A 53 -1.48 -2.85 -31.12
CA GLN A 53 -2.47 -3.68 -31.80
C GLN A 53 -2.74 -5.00 -31.06
N GLY A 54 -1.73 -5.57 -30.40
CA GLY A 54 -1.89 -6.74 -29.52
C GLY A 54 -2.75 -6.43 -28.30
N LEU A 55 -2.49 -5.30 -27.63
CA LEU A 55 -3.26 -4.84 -26.47
C LEU A 55 -4.72 -4.55 -26.84
N ASP A 56 -4.97 -3.88 -27.97
CA ASP A 56 -6.33 -3.59 -28.46
C ASP A 56 -7.14 -4.86 -28.74
N ARG A 57 -6.48 -5.98 -29.11
CA ARG A 57 -7.13 -7.29 -29.31
C ARG A 57 -7.39 -8.03 -28.00
N LEU A 58 -6.55 -7.79 -26.98
CA LEU A 58 -6.71 -8.35 -25.65
C LEU A 58 -7.76 -7.59 -24.82
N GLU A 59 -8.07 -6.34 -25.19
CA GLU A 59 -9.13 -5.54 -24.60
C GLU A 59 -10.51 -6.16 -24.87
N ASN A 60 -11.21 -6.56 -23.82
CA ASN A 60 -12.58 -7.06 -23.92
C ASN A 60 -13.59 -5.93 -23.74
N LYS A 61 -13.87 -5.22 -24.84
CA LYS A 61 -14.78 -4.06 -24.89
C LYS A 61 -16.20 -4.37 -24.42
N HIS A 62 -16.68 -5.58 -24.69
CA HIS A 62 -18.01 -6.01 -24.24
C HIS A 62 -18.07 -6.15 -22.72
N LEU A 63 -17.00 -6.63 -22.09
CA LEU A 63 -16.97 -6.77 -20.63
C LEU A 63 -16.92 -5.40 -19.94
N GLU A 64 -16.24 -4.42 -20.53
CA GLU A 64 -16.25 -3.05 -20.01
C GLU A 64 -17.64 -2.42 -20.04
N GLN A 65 -18.40 -2.64 -21.12
CA GLN A 65 -19.79 -2.16 -21.25
C GLN A 65 -20.74 -2.82 -20.24
N GLN A 66 -20.45 -4.05 -19.81
CA GLN A 66 -21.23 -4.76 -18.79
C GLN A 66 -20.90 -4.33 -17.36
N ARG A 67 -19.74 -3.68 -17.13
CA ARG A 67 -19.38 -3.23 -15.80
C ARG A 67 -20.28 -2.08 -15.37
N PHE A 68 -20.98 -2.31 -14.28
CA PHE A 68 -21.81 -1.28 -13.67
C PHE A 68 -20.93 -0.16 -13.09
N VAL A 69 -21.06 1.04 -13.62
CA VAL A 69 -20.47 2.26 -13.04
C VAL A 69 -21.53 2.91 -12.15
N PRO A 70 -21.32 2.96 -10.82
CA PRO A 70 -22.29 3.56 -9.92
C PRO A 70 -22.40 5.07 -10.19
N SER A 71 -23.63 5.57 -10.18
CA SER A 71 -23.88 7.01 -10.17
C SER A 71 -23.37 7.62 -8.87
N GLN A 72 -23.10 8.93 -8.87
CA GLN A 72 -22.57 9.63 -7.69
C GLN A 72 -23.42 9.36 -6.43
N LYS A 73 -24.75 9.43 -6.57
CA LYS A 73 -25.68 9.12 -5.49
C LYS A 73 -25.50 7.70 -4.93
N LYS A 74 -25.35 6.69 -5.79
CA LYS A 74 -25.12 5.30 -5.36
C LYS A 74 -23.78 5.15 -4.64
N THR A 75 -22.75 5.84 -5.11
CA THR A 75 -21.44 5.86 -4.43
C THR A 75 -21.55 6.47 -3.04
N ASP A 76 -22.28 7.58 -2.89
CA ASP A 76 -22.49 8.23 -1.59
C ASP A 76 -23.29 7.33 -0.63
N ASP A 77 -24.31 6.63 -1.14
CA ASP A 77 -25.11 5.70 -0.34
C ASP A 77 -24.27 4.49 0.12
N LEU A 78 -23.43 3.92 -0.75
CA LEU A 78 -22.47 2.87 -0.37
C LEU A 78 -21.46 3.37 0.66
N SER A 79 -20.99 4.61 0.54
CA SER A 79 -20.09 5.23 1.51
C SER A 79 -20.74 5.34 2.88
N LYS A 80 -21.97 5.85 2.96
CA LYS A 80 -22.76 5.95 4.20
C LYS A 80 -22.98 4.57 4.84
N LEU A 81 -23.39 3.58 4.05
CA LEU A 81 -23.59 2.21 4.52
C LEU A 81 -22.29 1.63 5.11
N SER A 82 -21.17 1.82 4.41
CA SER A 82 -19.87 1.36 4.86
C SER A 82 -19.40 2.04 6.15
N LEU A 83 -19.71 3.33 6.32
CA LEU A 83 -19.39 4.09 7.52
C LEU A 83 -20.22 3.59 8.71
N GLY A 84 -21.53 3.41 8.53
CA GLY A 84 -22.42 2.85 9.55
C GLY A 84 -21.92 1.49 10.04
N ALA A 85 -21.65 0.57 9.12
CA ALA A 85 -21.13 -0.75 9.46
C ALA A 85 -19.77 -0.70 10.21
N LYS A 86 -18.89 0.26 9.86
CA LYS A 86 -17.62 0.47 10.59
C LYS A 86 -17.87 0.98 12.01
N VAL A 87 -18.79 1.92 12.19
CA VAL A 87 -19.18 2.46 13.50
C VAL A 87 -19.76 1.36 14.36
N ASP A 88 -20.70 0.57 13.84
CA ASP A 88 -21.33 -0.54 14.58
C ASP A 88 -20.29 -1.58 15.01
N ARG A 89 -19.37 -1.94 14.12
CA ARG A 89 -18.26 -2.86 14.45
C ARG A 89 -17.34 -2.28 15.52
N ALA A 90 -17.00 -1.00 15.43
CA ALA A 90 -16.15 -0.33 16.41
C ALA A 90 -16.84 -0.25 17.77
N LEU A 91 -18.13 0.08 17.78
CA LEU A 91 -18.96 0.14 18.98
C LEU A 91 -19.11 -1.25 19.59
N GLY A 92 -19.42 -2.29 18.82
CA GLY A 92 -19.50 -3.66 19.31
C GLY A 92 -18.21 -4.16 19.96
N ARG A 93 -17.04 -3.75 19.43
CA ARG A 93 -15.74 -4.02 20.06
C ARG A 93 -15.54 -3.26 21.37
N ARG A 94 -15.95 -1.99 21.43
CA ARG A 94 -15.80 -1.15 22.61
C ARG A 94 -16.78 -1.55 23.70
N MET A 95 -18.05 -1.77 23.36
CA MET A 95 -19.14 -2.11 24.28
C MET A 95 -19.10 -3.56 24.75
N SER A 96 -18.30 -4.42 24.11
CA SER A 96 -18.06 -5.77 24.61
C SER A 96 -17.19 -5.73 25.87
N ASN A 97 -17.68 -6.32 26.96
CA ASN A 97 -16.99 -6.43 28.26
C ASN A 97 -16.71 -5.08 28.97
N GLN A 98 -17.47 -4.02 28.67
CA GLN A 98 -17.38 -2.78 29.47
C GLN A 98 -17.95 -2.95 30.88
N ASP A 99 -19.00 -3.75 31.00
CA ASP A 99 -19.67 -3.94 32.28
C ASP A 99 -18.77 -4.71 33.25
N ALA A 100 -18.66 -4.20 34.48
CA ALA A 100 -17.89 -4.83 35.53
C ALA A 100 -18.56 -6.14 35.94
N VAL A 101 -17.93 -7.28 35.61
CA VAL A 101 -18.36 -8.60 36.08
C VAL A 101 -17.59 -8.94 37.35
N LEU A 102 -18.31 -9.03 38.48
CA LEU A 102 -17.76 -9.53 39.74
C LEU A 102 -17.39 -11.01 39.57
N ARG A 103 -16.12 -11.28 39.30
CA ARG A 103 -15.57 -12.65 39.23
C ARG A 103 -14.94 -12.99 40.57
N VAL A 104 -15.40 -14.09 41.18
CA VAL A 104 -14.73 -14.69 42.34
C VAL A 104 -13.31 -15.07 41.89
N LYS A 105 -12.31 -14.40 42.45
CA LYS A 105 -10.90 -14.69 42.16
C LYS A 105 -10.58 -16.07 42.72
N ARG A 106 -10.42 -17.08 41.85
CA ARG A 106 -9.75 -18.32 42.25
C ARG A 106 -8.30 -17.97 42.61
N PRO A 107 -7.72 -18.54 43.68
CA PRO A 107 -6.33 -18.29 44.03
C PRO A 107 -5.43 -18.73 42.87
N SER A 108 -4.90 -17.77 42.11
CA SER A 108 -3.93 -18.06 41.04
C SER A 108 -2.59 -18.39 41.71
N ALA A 109 -2.03 -19.56 41.42
CA ALA A 109 -0.66 -19.85 41.76
C ALA A 109 0.26 -18.88 41.00
N LYS A 110 0.74 -17.86 41.72
CA LYS A 110 1.98 -17.09 41.50
C LYS A 110 2.28 -16.70 40.03
N THR A 111 1.92 -15.46 39.65
CA THR A 111 2.75 -14.67 38.74
C THR A 111 3.39 -13.56 39.54
N SER A 112 4.70 -13.68 39.72
CA SER A 112 5.61 -12.71 40.31
C SER A 112 5.66 -11.45 39.43
N HIS A 113 4.77 -10.49 39.67
CA HIS A 113 5.07 -9.08 39.42
C HIS A 113 4.66 -8.27 40.64
N SER A 114 5.60 -8.20 41.57
CA SER A 114 5.56 -7.39 42.78
C SER A 114 5.65 -5.91 42.41
N PHE A 115 4.51 -5.28 42.16
CA PHE A 115 4.38 -3.86 42.52
C PHE A 115 4.02 -3.84 44.01
N SER A 116 4.92 -3.33 44.85
CA SER A 116 4.64 -3.15 46.26
C SER A 116 3.47 -2.18 46.40
N LEU A 117 2.33 -2.72 46.83
CA LEU A 117 1.19 -1.93 47.28
C LEU A 117 1.67 -1.14 48.51
N ILE A 118 1.99 0.13 48.34
CA ILE A 118 2.32 1.03 49.45
C ILE A 118 0.98 1.32 50.15
N ASP A 119 0.78 0.72 51.31
CA ASP A 119 -0.38 1.00 52.15
C ASP A 119 -0.13 2.27 52.97
N GLU A 120 -0.60 3.40 52.46
CA GLU A 120 -0.42 4.74 53.06
C GLU A 120 -1.00 4.84 54.48
N LYS A 121 -1.89 3.92 54.89
CA LYS A 121 -2.46 3.85 56.24
C LYS A 121 -1.50 3.29 57.28
N ALA A 122 -0.48 2.52 56.88
CA ALA A 122 0.47 1.91 57.82
C ALA A 122 1.59 2.88 58.25
N ALA A 123 1.85 3.95 57.49
CA ALA A 123 2.95 4.89 57.73
C ALA A 123 2.68 5.92 58.85
N ILE A 124 1.45 6.03 59.36
CA ILE A 124 1.05 7.07 60.34
C ILE A 124 0.87 6.47 61.75
N LYS A 125 1.69 5.49 62.12
CA LYS A 125 1.76 5.01 63.50
C LYS A 125 3.22 4.88 63.94
N ALA A 126 3.89 6.01 64.04
CA ALA A 126 5.14 6.20 64.75
C ALA A 126 5.04 7.51 65.54
#